data_AF-A0A0D6KWI4-F1
#
_entry.id   AF-A0A0D6KWI4-F1
#
_cell.length_a   1.000
_cell.length_b   1.000
_cell.length_c   1.000
_cell.angle_alpha   90.00
_cell.angle_beta   90.00
_cell.angle_gamma   90.00
#
_symmetry.space_group_name_H-M   'P 1'
#
loop_
_entity.id
_entity.type
_entity.pdbx_description
1 polymer ?
#
loop_
_entity_poly.entity_id
_entity_poly.type
_entity_poly.pdbx_seq_one_letter_code
_entity_poly.pdbx_strand_id
1 'polypeptide(L)'
;MKKILILSANPTNTDKLRLDEEVREIQAGLERARSRDQFEIITKWAVRTDDLRRALLDYEPEIVHFSGHGAGNQGLALENNAGEIQLVSTAALARLFKLFRNQVECVLLNACYSEVQAVAIHQHIDCVVGMSQAIGDRAAI
;
A
#
# COMPACT_ATOMS: atom_id res chain seq x y z
N MET A 1 17.75 4.21 10.21
CA MET A 1 17.40 3.69 8.87
C MET A 1 15.90 3.54 8.87
N LYS A 2 15.20 4.15 7.92
CA LYS A 2 13.73 4.09 7.83
C LYS A 2 13.30 2.84 7.06
N LYS A 3 12.23 2.19 7.48
CA LYS A 3 11.67 1.02 6.81
C LYS A 3 10.53 1.45 5.90
N ILE A 4 10.60 0.97 4.66
CA ILE A 4 9.55 1.05 3.67
C ILE A 4 8.88 -0.32 3.60
N LEU A 5 7.68 -0.42 4.14
CA LEU A 5 6.86 -1.61 4.03
C LEU A 5 6.00 -1.55 2.77
N ILE A 6 6.37 -2.35 1.77
CA ILE A 6 5.60 -2.53 0.54
C ILE A 6 4.65 -3.72 0.73
N LEU A 7 3.35 -3.46 0.62
CA LEU A 7 2.26 -4.43 0.72
C LEU A 7 1.56 -4.50 -0.62
N SER A 8 1.42 -5.70 -1.18
CA SER A 8 0.74 -5.89 -2.46
C SER A 8 -0.36 -6.93 -2.35
N ALA A 9 -1.50 -6.68 -2.99
CA ALA A 9 -2.58 -7.65 -3.11
C ALA A 9 -3.10 -7.70 -4.55
N ASN A 10 -3.21 -8.91 -5.10
CA ASN A 10 -3.71 -9.15 -6.46
C ASN A 10 -4.66 -10.35 -6.45
N PRO A 11 -5.89 -10.18 -5.91
CA PRO A 11 -6.79 -11.30 -5.70
C PRO A 11 -7.12 -12.06 -6.98
N THR A 12 -7.32 -13.37 -6.88
CA THR A 12 -7.41 -14.27 -8.04
C THR A 12 -8.61 -14.02 -8.94
N ASN A 13 -9.65 -13.36 -8.43
CA ASN A 13 -10.87 -12.99 -9.15
C ASN A 13 -10.87 -11.53 -9.61
N THR A 14 -9.69 -10.91 -9.77
CA THR A 14 -9.50 -9.56 -10.30
C THR A 14 -8.57 -9.56 -11.51
N ASP A 15 -8.47 -8.43 -12.22
CA ASP A 15 -7.53 -8.27 -13.32
C ASP A 15 -6.09 -8.40 -12.82
N LYS A 16 -5.24 -9.11 -13.56
CA LYS A 16 -3.87 -9.36 -13.12
C LYS A 16 -3.00 -8.12 -13.25
N LEU A 17 -2.51 -7.62 -12.12
CA LEU A 17 -1.46 -6.60 -12.07
C LEU A 17 -0.06 -7.23 -12.01
N ARG A 18 0.94 -6.57 -12.62
CA ARG A 18 2.37 -6.95 -12.55
C ARG A 18 3.07 -6.30 -11.36
N LEU A 19 2.56 -6.56 -10.16
CA LEU A 19 3.05 -5.96 -8.91
C LEU A 19 4.49 -6.35 -8.59
N ASP A 20 4.92 -7.51 -9.06
CA ASP A 20 6.31 -8.00 -9.03
C ASP A 20 7.26 -7.07 -9.78
N GLU A 21 6.85 -6.56 -10.95
CA GLU A 21 7.62 -5.61 -11.72
C GLU A 21 7.74 -4.26 -11.00
N GLU A 22 6.65 -3.76 -10.43
CA GLU A 22 6.68 -2.51 -9.65
C GLU A 22 7.69 -2.59 -8.49
N VAL A 23 7.65 -3.66 -7.69
CA VAL A 23 8.60 -3.83 -6.59
C VAL A 23 10.04 -3.94 -7.09
N ARG A 24 10.27 -4.67 -8.20
CA ARG A 24 11.60 -4.77 -8.80
C ARG A 24 12.13 -3.40 -9.19
N GLU A 25 11.32 -2.57 -9.84
CA GLU A 25 11.74 -1.23 -10.25
C GLU A 25 11.97 -0.30 -9.04
N ILE A 26 11.15 -0.39 -7.99
CA ILE A 26 11.37 0.36 -6.74
C ILE A 26 12.69 -0.03 -6.08
N GLN A 27 12.97 -1.32 -5.95
CA GLN A 27 14.22 -1.83 -5.38
C GLN A 27 15.43 -1.38 -6.20
N ALA A 28 15.37 -1.55 -7.52
CA ALA A 28 16.43 -1.12 -8.42
C ALA A 28 16.63 0.40 -8.42
N GLY A 29 15.57 1.17 -8.18
CA GLY A 29 15.63 2.62 -7.96
C GLY A 29 16.39 2.97 -6.68
N LEU A 30 16.08 2.29 -5.58
CA LEU A 30 16.76 2.49 -4.30
C LEU A 30 18.26 2.15 -4.38
N GLU A 31 18.63 1.04 -5.04
CA GLU A 31 20.03 0.63 -5.20
C GLU A 31 20.91 1.69 -5.87
N ARG A 32 20.32 2.46 -6.80
CA ARG A 32 20.98 3.55 -7.56
C ARG A 32 20.89 4.90 -6.86
N ALA A 33 20.08 5.04 -5.81
CA ALA A 33 19.89 6.29 -5.10
C ALA A 33 21.12 6.64 -4.26
N ARG A 34 21.45 7.95 -4.18
CA ARG A 34 22.57 8.45 -3.37
C ARG A 34 22.38 8.19 -1.86
N SER A 35 21.14 8.09 -1.41
CA SER A 35 20.78 7.93 0.01
C SER A 35 20.26 6.52 0.33
N ARG A 36 20.65 5.51 -0.45
CA ARG A 36 20.15 4.14 -0.30
C ARG A 36 20.31 3.56 1.11
N ASP A 37 21.42 3.90 1.78
CA ASP A 37 21.75 3.40 3.12
C ASP A 37 20.86 4.01 4.22
N GLN A 38 19.96 4.94 3.88
CA GLN A 38 18.98 5.50 4.81
C GLN A 38 17.70 4.67 4.88
N PHE A 39 17.47 3.74 3.94
CA PHE A 39 16.22 3.00 3.81
C PHE A 39 16.41 1.49 3.77
N GLU A 40 15.46 0.77 4.34
CA GLU A 40 15.29 -0.68 4.23
C GLU A 40 13.94 -0.97 3.56
N ILE A 41 13.92 -1.80 2.51
CA ILE A 41 12.68 -2.23 1.87
C ILE A 41 12.26 -3.60 2.41
N ILE A 42 11.01 -3.69 2.86
CA ILE A 42 10.37 -4.92 3.31
C ILE A 42 9.15 -5.14 2.42
N THR A 43 9.05 -6.29 1.76
CA THR A 43 7.94 -6.59 0.85
C THR A 43 7.06 -7.72 1.37
N LYS A 44 5.74 -7.55 1.28
CA LYS A 44 4.72 -8.54 1.59
C LYS A 44 3.75 -8.68 0.43
N TRP A 45 3.62 -9.91 -0.04
CA TRP A 45 2.78 -10.32 -1.17
C TRP A 45 1.47 -10.94 -0.70
N ALA A 46 0.48 -10.99 -1.58
CA ALA A 46 -0.81 -11.64 -1.34
C ALA A 46 -1.45 -11.23 0.01
N VAL A 47 -1.42 -9.92 0.28
CA VAL A 47 -1.73 -9.40 1.61
C VAL A 47 -3.23 -9.50 1.89
N ARG A 48 -3.56 -10.24 2.95
CA ARG A 48 -4.91 -10.22 3.56
C ARG A 48 -5.04 -9.13 4.60
N THR A 49 -6.26 -8.85 5.04
CA THR A 49 -6.52 -7.79 6.04
C THR A 49 -5.77 -7.99 7.36
N ASP A 50 -5.65 -9.24 7.81
CA ASP A 50 -4.89 -9.55 9.02
C ASP A 50 -3.38 -9.51 8.80
N ASP A 51 -2.92 -9.77 7.59
CA ASP A 51 -1.50 -9.66 7.23
C ASP A 51 -1.06 -8.20 7.19
N LEU A 52 -1.91 -7.30 6.70
CA LEU A 52 -1.67 -5.85 6.72
C LEU A 52 -1.42 -5.35 8.15
N ARG A 53 -2.33 -5.65 9.08
CA ARG A 53 -2.19 -5.22 10.48
C ARG A 53 -0.96 -5.84 11.15
N ARG A 54 -0.73 -7.14 10.94
CA ARG A 54 0.43 -7.84 11.50
C ARG A 54 1.74 -7.27 10.99
N ALA A 55 1.85 -7.02 9.68
CA ALA A 55 3.06 -6.44 9.11
C ALA A 55 3.38 -5.05 9.67
N LEU A 56 2.36 -4.20 9.92
CA LEU A 56 2.58 -2.91 10.58
C LEU A 56 3.13 -3.08 12.01
N LEU A 57 2.63 -4.05 12.76
CA LEU A 57 3.10 -4.35 14.13
C LEU A 57 4.49 -4.99 14.15
N ASP A 58 4.75 -5.95 13.27
CA ASP A 58 5.96 -6.77 13.28
C ASP A 58 7.17 -5.99 12.75
N TYR A 59 6.96 -5.12 11.76
CA TYR A 59 8.04 -4.39 11.09
C TYR A 59 8.18 -2.95 11.55
N GLU A 60 7.16 -2.38 12.17
CA GLU A 60 7.17 -1.01 12.68
C GLU A 60 7.65 0.03 11.65
N PRO A 61 7.03 0.10 10.45
CA PRO A 61 7.56 0.91 9.36
C PRO A 61 7.21 2.39 9.47
N GLU A 62 8.13 3.25 9.06
CA GLU A 62 7.88 4.68 8.93
C GLU A 62 7.17 5.03 7.61
N ILE A 63 7.33 4.22 6.56
CA ILE A 63 6.70 4.42 5.26
C ILE A 63 5.94 3.17 4.84
N VAL A 64 4.69 3.34 4.43
CA VAL A 64 3.84 2.24 3.96
C VAL A 64 3.45 2.48 2.51
N HIS A 65 3.74 1.52 1.63
CA HIS A 65 3.32 1.52 0.24
C HIS A 65 2.35 0.39 0.01
N PHE A 66 1.12 0.69 -0.37
CA PHE A 66 0.16 -0.30 -0.83
C PHE A 66 0.08 -0.26 -2.35
N SER A 67 0.21 -1.41 -3.00
CA SER A 67 -0.05 -1.57 -4.43
C SER A 67 -1.09 -2.66 -4.70
N GLY A 68 -2.07 -2.34 -5.53
CA GLY A 68 -3.14 -3.27 -5.87
C GLY A 68 -4.38 -2.57 -6.41
N HIS A 69 -5.50 -3.26 -6.39
CA HIS A 69 -6.76 -2.69 -6.89
C HIS A 69 -7.42 -1.74 -5.89
N GLY A 70 -8.02 -0.68 -6.42
CA GLY A 70 -8.88 0.23 -5.68
C GLY A 70 -10.29 0.25 -6.28
N ALA A 71 -11.28 0.38 -5.42
CA ALA A 71 -12.71 0.37 -5.77
C ALA A 71 -13.38 1.71 -5.41
N GLY A 72 -12.62 2.81 -5.50
CA GLY A 72 -13.09 4.15 -5.12
C GLY A 72 -13.66 4.17 -3.70
N ASN A 73 -14.89 4.64 -3.54
CA ASN A 73 -15.56 4.72 -2.23
C ASN A 73 -15.72 3.37 -1.51
N GLN A 74 -15.64 2.23 -2.22
CA GLN A 74 -15.79 0.92 -1.60
C GLN A 74 -14.52 0.48 -0.85
N GLY A 75 -13.35 1.03 -1.17
CA GLY A 75 -12.10 0.73 -0.47
C GLY A 75 -10.97 0.18 -1.34
N LEU A 76 -10.00 -0.43 -0.68
CA LEU A 76 -8.88 -1.14 -1.31
C LEU A 76 -9.17 -2.64 -1.35
N ALA A 77 -8.73 -3.31 -2.41
CA ALA A 77 -8.86 -4.75 -2.59
C ALA A 77 -7.69 -5.49 -1.94
N LEU A 78 -7.96 -6.25 -0.88
CA LEU A 78 -7.01 -7.19 -0.28
C LEU A 78 -7.49 -8.62 -0.55
N GLU A 79 -6.70 -9.61 -0.15
CA GLU A 79 -7.12 -11.01 -0.23
C GLU A 79 -7.92 -11.45 1.00
N ASN A 80 -8.84 -12.39 0.79
CA ASN A 80 -9.38 -13.24 1.85
C ASN A 80 -8.59 -14.55 1.95
N ASN A 81 -9.05 -15.48 2.80
CA ASN A 81 -8.39 -16.78 2.98
C ASN A 81 -8.47 -17.72 1.75
N ALA A 82 -9.33 -17.41 0.78
CA ALA A 82 -9.43 -18.13 -0.49
C ALA A 82 -8.59 -17.46 -1.60
N GLY A 83 -7.89 -16.37 -1.32
CA GLY A 83 -7.16 -15.57 -2.32
C GLY A 83 -8.07 -14.68 -3.18
N GLU A 84 -9.35 -14.59 -2.84
CA GLU A 84 -10.33 -13.75 -3.55
C GLU A 84 -10.43 -12.36 -2.93
N ILE A 85 -11.01 -11.42 -3.68
CA ILE A 85 -11.14 -10.04 -3.26
C ILE A 85 -11.92 -9.88 -1.95
N GLN A 86 -11.32 -9.11 -1.05
CA GLN A 86 -11.95 -8.58 0.15
C GLN A 86 -11.71 -7.07 0.20
N LEU A 87 -12.80 -6.30 0.07
CA LEU A 87 -12.73 -4.85 0.13
C LEU A 87 -12.55 -4.36 1.56
N VAL A 88 -11.54 -3.51 1.77
CA VAL A 88 -11.29 -2.82 3.04
C VAL A 88 -11.76 -1.39 2.93
N SER A 89 -12.84 -1.08 3.65
CA SER A 89 -13.46 0.24 3.59
C SER A 89 -12.53 1.37 4.04
N THR A 90 -12.78 2.57 3.52
CA THR A 90 -12.08 3.80 3.90
C THR A 90 -12.05 4.02 5.43
N ALA A 91 -13.18 3.83 6.10
CA ALA A 91 -13.24 4.00 7.55
C ALA A 91 -12.42 2.94 8.30
N ALA A 92 -12.30 1.73 7.77
CA ALA A 92 -11.45 0.69 8.36
C ALA A 92 -9.96 1.04 8.20
N LEU A 93 -9.54 1.52 7.02
CA LEU A 93 -8.18 1.98 6.77
C LEU A 93 -7.80 3.17 7.65
N ALA A 94 -8.67 4.19 7.75
CA ALA A 94 -8.43 5.33 8.63
C ALA A 94 -8.30 4.90 10.09
N ARG A 95 -9.18 4.02 10.59
CA ARG A 95 -9.06 3.47 11.96
C ARG A 95 -7.77 2.69 12.16
N LEU A 96 -7.34 1.91 11.17
CA LEU A 96 -6.09 1.16 11.24
C LEU A 96 -4.91 2.13 11.39
N PHE A 97 -4.74 3.07 10.46
CA PHE A 97 -3.60 4.00 10.49
C PHE A 97 -3.63 4.95 11.69
N LYS A 98 -4.80 5.26 12.25
CA LYS A 98 -4.91 5.97 13.53
C LYS A 98 -4.13 5.29 14.66
N LEU A 99 -4.07 3.95 14.66
CA LEU A 99 -3.32 3.19 15.68
C LEU A 99 -1.81 3.36 15.52
N PHE A 100 -1.34 3.69 14.32
CA PHE A 100 0.08 3.80 13.96
C PHE A 100 0.54 5.25 13.73
N ARG A 101 -0.27 6.24 14.13
CA ARG A 101 -0.02 7.68 13.93
C ARG A 101 1.31 8.23 14.49
N ASN A 102 1.93 7.53 15.43
CA ASN A 102 3.21 7.93 16.03
C ASN A 102 4.40 7.19 15.41
N GLN A 103 4.15 6.33 14.42
CA GLN A 103 5.14 5.44 13.80
C GLN A 103 5.17 5.65 12.29
N VAL A 104 4.03 5.57 11.63
CA VAL A 104 3.91 5.79 10.20
C VAL A 104 3.90 7.29 9.91
N GLU A 105 4.85 7.74 9.09
CA GLU A 105 5.00 9.12 8.66
C GLU A 105 4.40 9.36 7.26
N CYS A 106 4.42 8.32 6.42
CA CYS A 106 3.97 8.41 5.04
C CYS A 106 3.22 7.15 4.60
N VAL A 107 2.09 7.34 3.91
CA VAL A 107 1.34 6.28 3.25
C VAL A 107 1.19 6.59 1.76
N LEU A 108 1.60 5.66 0.91
CA LEU A 108 1.39 5.71 -0.54
C LEU A 108 0.39 4.63 -0.94
N LEU A 109 -0.72 5.04 -1.55
CA LEU A 109 -1.76 4.17 -2.06
C LEU A 109 -1.69 4.15 -3.60
N ASN A 110 -0.92 3.21 -4.14
CA ASN A 110 -0.87 2.94 -5.57
C ASN A 110 -2.03 2.01 -5.96
N ALA A 111 -3.25 2.55 -5.90
CA ALA A 111 -4.49 1.87 -6.25
C ALA A 111 -5.49 2.85 -6.88
N CYS A 112 -6.21 2.42 -7.90
CA CYS A 112 -7.15 3.27 -8.64
C CYS A 112 -8.18 3.95 -7.72
N TYR A 113 -8.39 5.26 -7.92
CA TYR A 113 -9.35 6.07 -7.16
C TYR A 113 -9.14 6.04 -5.63
N SER A 114 -7.90 5.88 -5.17
CA SER A 114 -7.54 5.83 -3.75
C SER A 114 -7.50 7.18 -3.03
N GLU A 115 -7.80 8.29 -3.72
CA GLU A 115 -7.87 9.63 -3.12
C GLU A 115 -8.78 9.69 -1.89
N VAL A 116 -9.94 9.02 -1.94
CA VAL A 116 -10.90 9.02 -0.83
C VAL A 116 -10.32 8.35 0.41
N GLN A 117 -9.52 7.29 0.23
CA GLN A 117 -8.78 6.65 1.31
C GLN A 117 -7.65 7.54 1.81
N ALA A 118 -6.92 8.19 0.89
CA ALA A 118 -5.83 9.08 1.24
C ALA A 118 -6.29 10.23 2.14
N VAL A 119 -7.40 10.90 1.78
CA VAL A 119 -8.01 11.98 2.58
C VAL A 119 -8.38 11.51 3.99
N ALA A 120 -8.94 10.30 4.12
CA ALA A 120 -9.35 9.78 5.42
C ALA A 120 -8.15 9.38 6.29
N ILE A 121 -7.10 8.80 5.71
CA ILE A 121 -5.86 8.43 6.42
C ILE A 121 -5.08 9.68 6.84
N HIS A 122 -5.10 10.73 6.02
CA HIS A 122 -4.38 11.99 6.29
C HIS A 122 -4.88 12.71 7.55
N GLN A 123 -6.09 12.38 8.05
CA GLN A 123 -6.55 12.85 9.35
C GLN A 123 -5.68 12.35 10.52
N HIS A 124 -4.81 11.36 10.28
CA HIS A 124 -3.98 10.70 11.28
C HIS A 124 -2.51 10.57 10.90
N ILE A 125 -2.18 10.62 9.61
CA ILE A 125 -0.82 10.50 9.08
C ILE A 125 -0.45 11.78 8.32
N ASP A 126 0.73 12.32 8.60
CA ASP A 126 1.16 13.63 8.10
C ASP A 126 1.28 13.68 6.57
N CYS A 127 1.72 12.60 5.92
CA CYS A 127 1.84 12.53 4.47
C CYS A 127 1.07 11.33 3.92
N VAL A 128 0.12 11.58 3.00
CA VAL A 128 -0.58 10.51 2.29
C VAL A 128 -0.71 10.85 0.83
N VAL A 129 -0.28 9.91 -0.03
CA VAL A 129 -0.39 10.02 -1.49
C VAL A 129 -1.40 8.97 -1.96
N GLY A 130 -2.40 9.41 -2.73
CA GLY A 130 -3.38 8.54 -3.36
C GLY A 130 -3.64 8.96 -4.79
N MET A 131 -4.34 8.11 -5.54
CA MET A 131 -4.64 8.29 -6.95
C MET A 131 -6.07 8.83 -7.11
N SER A 132 -6.23 9.90 -7.87
CA SER A 132 -7.55 10.49 -8.18
C SER A 132 -8.26 9.83 -9.37
N GLN A 133 -7.54 9.01 -10.16
CA GLN A 133 -8.06 8.34 -11.34
C GLN A 133 -7.53 6.91 -11.42
N ALA A 134 -8.23 6.05 -12.19
CA ALA A 134 -7.63 4.82 -12.67
C ALA A 134 -6.54 5.16 -13.69
N ILE A 135 -5.34 4.65 -13.49
CA ILE A 135 -4.31 4.71 -14.53
C ILE A 135 -4.55 3.51 -15.45
N GLY A 136 -4.90 3.79 -16.71
CA GLY A 136 -4.95 2.74 -17.73
C GLY A 136 -3.53 2.20 -17.98
N ASP A 137 -3.41 0.87 -18.11
CA ASP A 137 -2.20 0.02 -18.18
C ASP A 137 -0.97 0.55 -18.97
N ARG A 138 -1.08 1.62 -19.77
CA ARG A 138 0.05 2.24 -20.48
C ARG A 138 0.80 3.33 -19.70
N ALA A 139 0.29 3.78 -18.57
CA ALA A 139 0.97 4.80 -17.74
C ALA A 139 1.50 4.22 -16.40
N ALA A 140 1.47 2.90 -16.24
CA ALA A 140 2.03 2.17 -15.08
C ALA A 140 3.44 1.59 -15.34
N ILE A 141 4.13 2.07 -16.39
CA ILE A 141 5.53 1.73 -16.73
C ILE A 141 6.28 3.01 -17.10
#